data_AF-A0A0K8UWB1-F1
#
_entry.id   AF-A0A0K8UWB1-F1
#
_cell.length_a   1.000
_cell.length_b   1.000
_cell.length_c   1.000
_cell.angle_alpha   90.00
_cell.angle_beta   90.00
_cell.angle_gamma   90.00
#
_symmetry.space_group_name_H-M   'P 1'
#
loop_
_entity.id
_entity.type
_entity.pdbx_description
1 polymer ?
#
loop_
_entity_poly.entity_id
_entity_poly.type
_entity_poly.pdbx_seq_one_letter_code
_entity_poly.pdbx_strand_id
1 'polypeptide(L)'
;MFGGFRCTVPADADRKVDISNNLFIETVMEQERRVKDLKAQEIQMTAENPRIRTQQETTDISIELKAQKVEDFLDKKRRQQLRQNNLDLRQLEKQLKAAFISKQLAEQKVATDKLKLEQMKKKRLEDVEFDAEQKRCKEALAEIEKKELKKKQEFRNVLLGQMEESQQRRKIEYTEVLKERDEMQKLLQKYKAEHEAELMEIERRKENAKKEMDEFKRLQNALKLENMAQKMDEVERFQAMMKEREEKNLQTKLEREAETQRRAELSDRIGQQLYYVESEKRKRENLLLDLLVEERNTNEDIRYKQNLEKQWNDRLQMRREFERYRAERDRRKLEQEQNEDAIFLADMRKQLAERDKLDQLADEKRRQKIREHGRAIQEMIELRRRQRAVDAAEDIKWHEYLLSEERKQLKMVEDERLQMLKSAPVDILRYLPSGVLKDTDRKILGLPNQGKKA
;
A
#
# COMPACT_ATOMS: atom_id res chain seq x y z
N MET A 1 -56.52 -112.24 -30.59
CA MET A 1 -57.81 -112.66 -30.02
C MET A 1 -58.53 -111.42 -29.49
N PHE A 2 -59.85 -111.34 -29.74
CA PHE A 2 -60.83 -110.33 -29.28
C PHE A 2 -60.65 -108.91 -29.84
N GLY A 3 -61.60 -108.22 -30.49
CA GLY A 3 -63.02 -108.48 -30.79
C GLY A 3 -63.92 -107.33 -30.30
N GLY A 4 -64.60 -106.61 -31.24
CA GLY A 4 -65.79 -105.73 -31.04
C GLY A 4 -65.58 -104.44 -30.20
N PHE A 5 -66.26 -103.30 -30.36
CA PHE A 5 -67.51 -102.91 -31.03
C PHE A 5 -67.49 -101.39 -31.34
N ARG A 6 -68.15 -100.98 -32.44
CA ARG A 6 -68.62 -99.59 -32.72
C ARG A 6 -70.04 -99.41 -32.16
N CYS A 7 -70.44 -98.15 -31.87
CA CYS A 7 -71.77 -97.51 -32.13
C CYS A 7 -71.76 -96.04 -31.60
N THR A 8 -71.84 -94.97 -32.41
CA THR A 8 -72.99 -94.22 -33.02
C THR A 8 -73.77 -93.31 -32.02
N VAL A 9 -73.67 -91.95 -32.00
CA VAL A 9 -74.27 -90.84 -32.84
C VAL A 9 -75.81 -90.76 -32.70
N PRO A 10 -76.58 -89.61 -32.60
CA PRO A 10 -76.47 -88.21 -33.14
C PRO A 10 -76.83 -87.07 -32.12
N ALA A 11 -76.56 -85.77 -32.36
CA ALA A 11 -77.31 -84.71 -33.11
C ALA A 11 -78.80 -84.51 -32.77
N ASP A 12 -79.16 -83.22 -32.58
CA ASP A 12 -80.49 -82.58 -32.59
C ASP A 12 -81.32 -82.49 -31.29
N ALA A 13 -81.05 -81.43 -30.53
CA ALA A 13 -82.09 -80.62 -29.88
C ALA A 13 -81.61 -79.17 -29.86
N ASP A 14 -82.08 -78.36 -30.82
CA ASP A 14 -82.39 -76.92 -30.69
C ASP A 14 -82.70 -76.33 -32.08
N ARG A 15 -83.89 -76.64 -32.59
CA ARG A 15 -84.54 -75.92 -33.68
C ARG A 15 -85.99 -75.66 -33.29
N LYS A 16 -86.25 -74.48 -32.75
CA LYS A 16 -87.37 -73.54 -33.06
C LYS A 16 -87.51 -72.55 -31.89
N VAL A 17 -87.93 -71.31 -32.22
CA VAL A 17 -87.85 -70.06 -31.43
C VAL A 17 -86.45 -69.44 -31.65
N ASP A 18 -86.20 -68.41 -32.49
CA ASP A 18 -86.91 -67.15 -32.66
C ASP A 18 -86.71 -66.55 -34.07
N ILE A 19 -87.80 -66.41 -34.83
CA ILE A 19 -87.87 -65.49 -35.98
C ILE A 19 -88.26 -64.07 -35.49
N SER A 20 -88.79 -63.97 -34.27
CA SER A 20 -89.21 -62.74 -33.56
C SER A 20 -88.06 -61.85 -33.10
N ASN A 21 -86.90 -62.43 -32.74
CA ASN A 21 -85.77 -61.65 -32.21
C ASN A 21 -84.98 -60.91 -33.30
N ASN A 22 -85.00 -61.37 -34.55
CA ASN A 22 -84.31 -60.69 -35.64
C ASN A 22 -85.03 -59.39 -36.06
N LEU A 23 -86.36 -59.36 -36.05
CA LEU A 23 -87.14 -58.15 -36.37
C LEU A 23 -86.99 -57.03 -35.32
N PHE A 24 -86.87 -57.40 -34.03
CA PHE A 24 -86.63 -56.45 -32.95
C PHE A 24 -85.22 -55.84 -33.03
N ILE A 25 -84.21 -56.67 -33.32
CA ILE A 25 -82.84 -56.19 -33.53
C ILE A 25 -82.76 -55.27 -34.75
N GLU A 26 -83.47 -55.59 -35.83
CA GLU A 26 -83.50 -54.77 -37.05
C GLU A 26 -84.18 -53.41 -36.81
N THR A 27 -85.30 -53.38 -36.09
CA THR A 27 -86.01 -52.14 -35.73
C THR A 27 -85.23 -51.26 -34.75
N VAL A 28 -84.52 -51.84 -33.78
CA VAL A 28 -83.64 -51.08 -32.87
C VAL A 28 -82.45 -50.51 -33.65
N MET A 29 -81.84 -51.29 -34.54
CA MET A 29 -80.75 -50.82 -35.41
C MET A 29 -81.22 -49.71 -36.36
N GLU A 30 -82.46 -49.76 -36.83
CA GLU A 30 -83.04 -48.74 -37.70
C GLU A 30 -83.42 -47.45 -36.94
N GLN A 31 -83.89 -47.57 -35.69
CA GLN A 31 -84.06 -46.42 -34.79
C GLN A 31 -82.72 -45.77 -34.42
N GLU A 32 -81.68 -46.56 -34.16
CA GLU A 32 -80.33 -46.04 -33.96
C GLU A 32 -79.78 -45.33 -35.20
N ARG A 33 -80.05 -45.85 -36.40
CA ARG A 33 -79.71 -45.17 -37.66
C ARG A 33 -80.45 -43.84 -37.76
N ARG A 34 -81.75 -43.80 -37.51
CA ARG A 34 -82.52 -42.53 -37.50
C ARG A 34 -82.02 -41.54 -36.46
N VAL A 35 -81.62 -41.98 -35.28
CA VAL A 35 -81.04 -41.08 -34.25
C VAL A 35 -79.66 -40.57 -34.70
N LYS A 36 -78.85 -41.41 -35.35
CA LYS A 36 -77.59 -40.99 -35.97
C LYS A 36 -77.82 -40.01 -37.12
N ASP A 37 -78.85 -40.22 -37.94
CA ASP A 37 -79.21 -39.36 -39.06
C ASP A 37 -79.75 -38.00 -38.57
N LEU A 38 -80.60 -37.99 -37.54
CA LEU A 38 -81.09 -36.75 -36.91
C LEU A 38 -79.95 -35.96 -36.25
N LYS A 39 -79.03 -36.64 -35.56
CA LYS A 39 -77.82 -36.00 -35.04
C LYS A 39 -76.93 -35.47 -36.16
N ALA A 40 -76.79 -36.19 -37.26
CA ALA A 40 -76.05 -35.72 -38.43
C ALA A 40 -76.72 -34.47 -39.05
N GLN A 41 -78.06 -34.44 -39.10
CA GLN A 41 -78.82 -33.27 -39.55
C GLN A 41 -78.69 -32.07 -38.61
N GLU A 42 -78.69 -32.28 -37.29
CA GLU A 42 -78.49 -31.22 -36.28
C GLU A 42 -77.07 -30.64 -36.34
N ILE A 43 -76.06 -31.49 -36.57
CA ILE A 43 -74.68 -31.07 -36.83
C ILE A 43 -74.58 -30.27 -38.14
N GLN A 44 -75.31 -30.66 -39.19
CA GLN A 44 -75.35 -29.91 -40.45
C GLN A 44 -76.02 -28.53 -40.28
N MET A 45 -77.16 -28.47 -39.59
CA MET A 45 -77.89 -27.21 -39.33
C MET A 45 -77.12 -26.23 -38.44
N THR A 46 -76.37 -26.73 -37.46
CA THR A 46 -75.48 -25.91 -36.61
C THR A 46 -74.22 -25.47 -37.36
N ALA A 47 -73.70 -26.30 -38.28
CA ALA A 47 -72.60 -25.95 -39.16
C ALA A 47 -72.99 -24.94 -40.26
N GLU A 48 -74.27 -24.81 -40.63
CA GLU A 48 -74.75 -23.88 -41.67
C GLU A 48 -75.20 -22.51 -41.13
N ASN A 49 -75.32 -22.32 -39.81
CA ASN A 49 -75.74 -21.04 -39.24
C ASN A 49 -74.61 -20.00 -39.33
N PRO A 50 -74.76 -18.91 -40.12
CA PRO A 50 -73.69 -17.94 -40.38
C PRO A 50 -73.20 -17.24 -39.10
N ARG A 51 -74.06 -17.10 -38.07
CA ARG A 51 -73.65 -16.52 -36.78
C ARG A 51 -72.67 -17.40 -36.01
N ILE A 52 -72.86 -18.73 -36.05
CA ILE A 52 -71.98 -19.68 -35.36
C ILE A 52 -70.61 -19.71 -36.05
N ARG A 53 -70.57 -19.68 -37.39
CA ARG A 53 -69.30 -19.58 -38.15
C ARG A 53 -68.53 -18.31 -37.83
N THR A 54 -69.18 -17.14 -37.86
CA THR A 54 -68.49 -15.88 -37.52
C THR A 54 -67.98 -15.86 -36.06
N GLN A 55 -68.71 -16.46 -35.12
CA GLN A 55 -68.25 -16.58 -33.74
C GLN A 55 -67.03 -17.51 -33.65
N GLN A 56 -67.05 -18.66 -34.31
CA GLN A 56 -65.91 -19.58 -34.39
C GLN A 56 -64.68 -18.92 -35.02
N GLU A 57 -64.84 -18.24 -36.14
CA GLU A 57 -63.75 -17.49 -36.79
C GLU A 57 -63.18 -16.41 -35.85
N THR A 58 -64.02 -15.65 -35.14
CA THR A 58 -63.53 -14.65 -34.18
C THR A 58 -62.83 -15.28 -32.97
N THR A 59 -63.26 -16.46 -32.52
CA THR A 59 -62.58 -17.18 -31.44
C THR A 59 -61.25 -17.73 -31.90
N ASP A 60 -61.18 -18.26 -33.12
CA ASP A 60 -59.96 -18.80 -33.71
C ASP A 60 -58.93 -17.69 -33.92
N ILE A 61 -59.36 -16.54 -34.49
CA ILE A 61 -58.53 -15.34 -34.61
C ILE A 61 -58.06 -14.86 -33.22
N SER A 62 -58.93 -14.88 -32.21
CA SER A 62 -58.56 -14.49 -30.84
C SER A 62 -57.52 -15.43 -30.22
N ILE A 63 -57.64 -16.73 -30.47
CA ILE A 63 -56.68 -17.75 -30.02
C ILE A 63 -55.35 -17.57 -30.72
N GLU A 64 -55.33 -17.38 -32.04
CA GLU A 64 -54.13 -17.11 -32.82
C GLU A 64 -53.45 -15.81 -32.38
N LEU A 65 -54.20 -14.73 -32.18
CA LEU A 65 -53.66 -13.47 -31.68
C LEU A 65 -53.10 -13.60 -30.27
N LYS A 66 -53.71 -14.42 -29.40
CA LYS A 66 -53.16 -14.73 -28.08
C LYS A 66 -51.88 -15.55 -28.20
N ALA A 67 -51.85 -16.55 -29.08
CA ALA A 67 -50.66 -17.36 -29.33
C ALA A 67 -49.50 -16.50 -29.84
N GLN A 68 -49.74 -15.62 -30.82
CA GLN A 68 -48.76 -14.67 -31.33
C GLN A 68 -48.27 -13.71 -30.24
N LYS A 69 -49.16 -13.17 -29.40
CA LYS A 69 -48.75 -12.31 -28.27
C LYS A 69 -47.88 -13.04 -27.25
N VAL A 70 -48.19 -14.31 -26.98
CA VAL A 70 -47.39 -15.15 -26.08
C VAL A 70 -46.03 -15.42 -26.70
N GLU A 71 -45.97 -15.77 -27.98
CA GLU A 71 -44.72 -15.98 -28.73
C GLU A 71 -43.85 -14.71 -28.71
N ASP A 72 -44.42 -13.55 -29.05
CA ASP A 72 -43.75 -12.25 -28.99
C ASP A 72 -43.19 -11.94 -27.59
N PHE A 73 -43.96 -12.25 -26.55
CA PHE A 73 -43.54 -12.04 -25.17
C PHE A 73 -42.37 -12.96 -24.80
N LEU A 74 -42.47 -14.26 -25.13
CA LEU A 74 -41.41 -15.23 -24.89
C LEU A 74 -40.15 -14.86 -25.65
N ASP A 75 -40.26 -14.38 -26.89
CA ASP A 75 -39.13 -13.97 -27.69
C ASP A 75 -38.46 -12.70 -27.16
N LYS A 76 -39.24 -11.71 -26.72
CA LYS A 76 -38.70 -10.53 -26.01
C LYS A 76 -37.98 -10.95 -24.73
N LYS A 77 -38.52 -11.91 -23.98
CA LYS A 77 -37.88 -12.42 -22.76
C LYS A 77 -36.60 -13.20 -23.06
N ARG A 78 -36.60 -14.06 -24.10
CA ARG A 78 -35.41 -14.77 -24.58
C ARG A 78 -34.32 -13.78 -25.01
N ARG A 79 -34.66 -12.75 -25.78
CA ARG A 79 -33.71 -11.69 -26.17
C ARG A 79 -33.20 -10.90 -24.96
N GLN A 80 -34.06 -10.57 -24.00
CA GLN A 80 -33.65 -9.90 -22.77
C GLN A 80 -32.62 -10.73 -21.99
N GLN A 81 -32.87 -12.04 -21.82
CA GLN A 81 -31.93 -12.96 -21.20
C GLN A 81 -30.62 -13.06 -22.00
N LEU A 82 -30.70 -13.16 -23.33
CA LEU A 82 -29.53 -13.20 -24.21
C LEU A 82 -28.66 -11.94 -24.05
N ARG A 83 -29.27 -10.75 -24.00
CA ARG A 83 -28.58 -9.48 -23.77
C ARG A 83 -27.94 -9.41 -22.39
N GLN A 84 -28.58 -9.96 -21.35
CA GLN A 84 -28.05 -9.94 -19.98
C GLN A 84 -26.90 -10.94 -19.76
N ASN A 85 -26.98 -12.10 -20.40
CA ASN A 85 -26.01 -13.18 -20.20
C ASN A 85 -24.75 -12.99 -21.05
N ASN A 86 -24.90 -12.49 -22.29
CA ASN A 86 -23.75 -12.31 -23.18
C ASN A 86 -22.98 -11.02 -22.86
N LEU A 87 -21.65 -11.14 -22.76
CA LEU A 87 -20.79 -9.99 -22.47
C LEU A 87 -20.80 -8.97 -23.62
N ASP A 88 -20.68 -9.43 -24.86
CA ASP A 88 -20.57 -8.56 -26.05
C ASP A 88 -21.81 -7.68 -26.23
N LEU A 89 -23.00 -8.24 -26.03
CA LEU A 89 -24.26 -7.49 -26.11
C LEU A 89 -24.37 -6.45 -24.99
N ARG A 90 -23.94 -6.78 -23.76
CA ARG A 90 -23.89 -5.80 -22.66
C ARG A 90 -22.89 -4.69 -22.91
N GLN A 91 -21.73 -5.02 -23.48
CA GLN A 91 -20.72 -4.03 -23.85
C GLN A 91 -21.26 -3.10 -24.93
N LEU A 92 -21.91 -3.65 -25.96
CA LEU A 92 -22.56 -2.85 -26.99
C LEU A 92 -23.65 -1.95 -26.39
N GLU A 93 -24.48 -2.45 -25.47
CA GLU A 93 -25.48 -1.64 -24.78
C GLU A 93 -24.85 -0.47 -24.02
N LYS A 94 -23.75 -0.72 -23.28
CA LYS A 94 -22.99 0.33 -22.58
C LYS A 94 -22.40 1.35 -23.55
N GLN A 95 -21.86 0.89 -24.68
CA GLN A 95 -21.32 1.78 -25.72
C GLN A 95 -22.41 2.62 -26.38
N LEU A 96 -23.60 2.06 -26.63
CA LEU A 96 -24.76 2.81 -27.14
C LEU A 96 -25.22 3.87 -26.12
N LYS A 97 -25.27 3.54 -24.83
CA LYS A 97 -25.56 4.51 -23.76
C LYS A 97 -24.48 5.59 -23.67
N ALA A 98 -23.21 5.23 -23.77
CA ALA A 98 -22.11 6.18 -23.77
C ALA A 98 -22.14 7.10 -25.01
N ALA A 99 -22.49 6.57 -26.18
CA ALA A 99 -22.69 7.36 -27.39
C ALA A 99 -23.86 8.34 -27.25
N PHE A 100 -24.96 7.92 -26.60
CA PHE A 100 -26.08 8.81 -26.27
C PHE A 100 -25.64 9.95 -25.34
N ILE A 101 -24.91 9.64 -24.26
CA ILE A 101 -24.37 10.66 -23.36
C ILE A 101 -23.38 11.57 -24.09
N SER A 102 -22.53 11.02 -24.97
CA SER A 102 -21.55 11.79 -25.75
C SER A 102 -22.23 12.77 -26.70
N LYS A 103 -23.34 12.36 -27.32
CA LYS A 103 -24.20 13.26 -28.10
C LYS A 103 -24.73 14.40 -27.22
N GLN A 104 -25.29 14.09 -26.05
CA GLN A 104 -25.79 15.10 -25.11
C GLN A 104 -24.70 16.06 -24.64
N LEU A 105 -23.50 15.55 -24.34
CA LEU A 105 -22.34 16.37 -23.94
C LEU A 105 -21.87 17.27 -25.09
N ALA A 106 -21.89 16.78 -26.33
CA ALA A 106 -21.56 17.60 -27.49
C ALA A 106 -22.57 18.74 -27.68
N GLU A 107 -23.87 18.46 -27.54
CA GLU A 107 -24.94 19.45 -27.58
C GLU A 107 -24.83 20.47 -26.43
N GLN A 108 -24.58 19.99 -25.21
CA GLN A 108 -24.36 20.84 -24.04
C GLN A 108 -23.13 21.73 -24.21
N LYS A 109 -22.01 21.18 -24.71
CA LYS A 109 -20.80 21.95 -24.97
C LYS A 109 -21.08 23.09 -25.94
N VAL A 110 -21.76 22.80 -27.06
CA VAL A 110 -22.19 23.84 -28.02
C VAL A 110 -23.06 24.90 -27.34
N ALA A 111 -23.99 24.52 -26.47
CA ALA A 111 -24.81 25.47 -25.73
C ALA A 111 -23.97 26.32 -24.74
N THR A 112 -23.05 25.71 -24.00
CA THR A 112 -22.19 26.42 -23.04
C THR A 112 -21.21 27.35 -23.74
N ASP A 113 -20.67 26.96 -24.90
CA ASP A 113 -19.76 27.80 -25.68
C ASP A 113 -20.49 29.01 -26.26
N LYS A 114 -21.75 28.84 -26.70
CA LYS A 114 -22.63 29.97 -27.05
C LYS A 114 -22.84 30.91 -25.86
N LEU A 115 -23.16 30.37 -24.69
CA LEU A 115 -23.37 31.19 -23.48
C LEU A 115 -22.09 31.93 -23.05
N LYS A 116 -20.92 31.29 -23.09
CA LYS A 116 -19.63 31.93 -22.81
C LYS A 116 -19.36 33.09 -23.77
N LEU A 117 -19.63 32.90 -25.06
CA LEU A 117 -19.46 33.95 -26.05
C LEU A 117 -20.33 35.16 -25.73
N GLU A 118 -21.58 34.95 -25.29
CA GLU A 118 -22.47 36.02 -24.85
C GLU A 118 -21.98 36.71 -23.57
N GLN A 119 -21.53 35.96 -22.57
CA GLN A 119 -20.95 36.51 -21.34
C GLN A 119 -19.70 37.35 -21.63
N MET A 120 -18.81 36.88 -22.51
CA MET A 120 -17.64 37.65 -22.94
C MET A 120 -18.04 38.96 -23.63
N LYS A 121 -19.12 38.96 -24.41
CA LYS A 121 -19.67 40.21 -24.97
C LYS A 121 -20.18 41.15 -23.89
N LYS A 122 -20.89 40.65 -22.88
CA LYS A 122 -21.40 41.48 -21.75
C LYS A 122 -20.27 42.08 -20.92
N LYS A 123 -19.28 41.28 -20.51
CA LYS A 123 -18.12 41.77 -19.75
C LYS A 123 -17.36 42.87 -20.49
N ARG A 124 -17.18 42.72 -21.81
CA ARG A 124 -16.57 43.78 -22.63
C ARG A 124 -17.35 45.09 -22.59
N LEU A 125 -18.68 45.05 -22.45
CA LEU A 125 -19.48 46.27 -22.29
C LEU A 125 -19.30 46.85 -20.88
N GLU A 126 -19.33 46.01 -19.85
CA GLU A 126 -19.10 46.42 -18.45
C GLU A 126 -17.71 47.05 -18.26
N ASP A 127 -16.67 46.48 -18.86
CA ASP A 127 -15.30 47.02 -18.82
C ASP A 127 -15.23 48.42 -19.45
N VAL A 128 -15.94 48.63 -20.57
CA VAL A 128 -16.02 49.94 -21.23
C VAL A 128 -16.74 50.97 -20.35
N GLU A 129 -17.82 50.58 -19.67
CA GLU A 129 -18.54 51.43 -18.73
C GLU A 129 -17.67 51.78 -17.52
N PHE A 130 -16.97 50.80 -16.95
CA PHE A 130 -16.08 50.99 -15.81
C PHE A 130 -14.88 51.90 -16.15
N ASP A 131 -14.28 51.73 -17.32
CA ASP A 131 -13.22 52.63 -17.80
C ASP A 131 -13.72 54.08 -17.94
N ALA A 132 -14.96 54.27 -18.38
CA ALA A 132 -15.58 55.58 -18.46
C ALA A 132 -15.79 56.20 -17.06
N GLU A 133 -16.22 55.41 -16.07
CA GLU A 133 -16.35 55.87 -14.68
C GLU A 133 -15.00 56.19 -14.03
N GLN A 134 -13.98 55.34 -14.24
CA GLN A 134 -12.63 55.62 -13.74
C GLN A 134 -12.08 56.94 -14.27
N LYS A 135 -12.29 57.23 -15.56
CA LYS A 135 -11.90 58.52 -16.15
C LYS A 135 -12.59 59.68 -15.45
N ARG A 136 -13.91 59.59 -15.22
CA ARG A 136 -14.66 60.62 -14.47
C ARG A 136 -14.12 60.84 -13.06
N CYS A 137 -13.79 59.76 -12.33
CA CYS A 137 -13.22 59.86 -10.99
C CYS A 137 -11.82 60.52 -10.99
N LYS A 138 -10.96 60.15 -11.94
CA LYS A 138 -9.62 60.75 -12.09
C LYS A 138 -9.71 62.24 -12.39
N GLU A 139 -10.63 62.64 -13.27
CA GLU A 139 -10.88 64.05 -13.58
C GLU A 139 -11.34 64.82 -12.33
N ALA A 140 -12.23 64.25 -11.51
CA ALA A 140 -12.68 64.87 -10.27
C ALA A 140 -11.55 65.05 -9.24
N LEU A 141 -10.68 64.05 -9.08
CA LEU A 141 -9.52 64.13 -8.16
C LEU A 141 -8.51 65.20 -8.62
N ALA A 142 -8.21 65.24 -9.92
CA ALA A 142 -7.33 66.26 -10.48
C ALA A 142 -7.86 67.68 -10.22
N GLU A 143 -9.18 67.86 -10.23
CA GLU A 143 -9.80 69.14 -9.95
C GLU A 143 -9.70 69.53 -8.45
N ILE A 144 -9.77 68.56 -7.54
CA ILE A 144 -9.53 68.78 -6.10
C ILE A 144 -8.08 69.17 -5.85
N GLU A 145 -7.11 68.47 -6.45
CA GLU A 145 -5.69 68.78 -6.30
C GLU A 145 -5.35 70.20 -6.78
N LYS A 146 -5.93 70.63 -7.91
CA LYS A 146 -5.79 72.00 -8.39
C LYS A 146 -6.30 73.02 -7.38
N LYS A 147 -7.42 72.76 -6.71
CA LYS A 147 -7.96 73.66 -5.67
C LYS A 147 -7.05 73.73 -4.45
N GLU A 148 -6.52 72.59 -4.00
CA GLU A 148 -5.58 72.55 -2.87
C GLU A 148 -4.26 73.26 -3.19
N LEU A 149 -3.75 73.14 -4.42
CA LEU A 149 -2.56 73.87 -4.86
C LEU A 149 -2.77 75.38 -4.80
N LYS A 150 -3.94 75.87 -5.26
CA LYS A 150 -4.30 77.30 -5.18
C LYS A 150 -4.32 77.80 -3.73
N LYS A 151 -4.95 77.06 -2.81
CA LYS A 151 -4.96 77.40 -1.38
C LYS A 151 -3.55 77.49 -0.80
N LYS A 152 -2.67 76.52 -1.13
CA LYS A 152 -1.27 76.55 -0.68
C LYS A 152 -0.52 77.78 -1.18
N GLN A 153 -0.76 78.19 -2.43
CA GLN A 153 -0.18 79.41 -2.97
C GLN A 153 -0.67 80.65 -2.23
N GLU A 154 -1.98 80.74 -1.95
CA GLU A 154 -2.56 81.83 -1.16
C GLU A 154 -1.92 81.92 0.24
N PHE A 155 -1.81 80.81 0.97
CA PHE A 155 -1.16 80.79 2.29
C PHE A 155 0.31 81.21 2.24
N ARG A 156 1.05 80.78 1.21
CA ARG A 156 2.45 81.16 1.03
C ARG A 156 2.60 82.68 0.85
N ASN A 157 1.71 83.29 0.08
CA ASN A 157 1.73 84.74 -0.15
C ASN A 157 1.45 85.51 1.16
N VAL A 158 0.49 85.04 1.97
CA VAL A 158 0.20 85.64 3.28
C VAL A 158 1.41 85.56 4.21
N LEU A 159 2.07 84.40 4.26
CA LEU A 159 3.26 84.22 5.12
C LEU A 159 4.42 85.13 4.72
N LEU A 160 4.65 85.31 3.41
CA LEU A 160 5.66 86.24 2.90
C LEU A 160 5.36 87.68 3.36
N GLY A 161 4.10 88.12 3.29
CA GLY A 161 3.71 89.44 3.80
C GLY A 161 3.98 89.62 5.30
N GLN A 162 3.69 88.61 6.12
CA GLN A 162 3.98 88.65 7.56
C GLN A 162 5.49 88.76 7.87
N MET A 163 6.33 88.10 7.06
CA MET A 163 7.78 88.20 7.21
C MET A 163 8.29 89.62 6.90
N GLU A 164 7.76 90.26 5.87
CA GLU A 164 8.11 91.64 5.52
C GLU A 164 7.72 92.61 6.64
N GLU A 165 6.51 92.48 7.20
CA GLU A 165 6.09 93.28 8.36
C GLU A 165 7.00 93.07 9.58
N SER A 166 7.37 91.83 9.89
CA SER A 166 8.30 91.53 11.00
C SER A 166 9.67 92.18 10.80
N GLN A 167 10.18 92.20 9.57
CA GLN A 167 11.44 92.88 9.26
C GLN A 167 11.32 94.40 9.43
N GLN A 168 10.19 95.00 9.04
CA GLN A 168 9.96 96.42 9.24
C GLN A 168 9.90 96.79 10.73
N ARG A 169 9.21 96.00 11.57
CA ARG A 169 9.17 96.20 13.02
C ARG A 169 10.56 96.17 13.65
N ARG A 170 11.39 95.18 13.28
CA ARG A 170 12.78 95.07 13.76
C ARG A 170 13.63 96.29 13.39
N LYS A 171 13.41 96.88 12.21
CA LYS A 171 14.10 98.12 11.82
C LYS A 171 13.69 99.30 12.72
N ILE A 172 12.42 99.41 13.08
CA ILE A 172 11.92 100.46 13.97
C ILE A 172 12.51 100.28 15.37
N GLU A 173 12.42 99.09 15.95
CA GLU A 173 12.99 98.76 17.27
C GLU A 173 14.49 99.09 17.34
N TYR A 174 15.25 98.74 16.30
CA TYR A 174 16.68 99.06 16.22
C TYR A 174 16.95 100.57 16.28
N THR A 175 16.11 101.39 15.64
CA THR A 175 16.26 102.85 15.69
C THR A 175 15.91 103.43 17.06
N GLU A 176 15.00 102.81 17.81
CA GLU A 176 14.65 103.23 19.18
C GLU A 176 15.78 102.89 20.16
N VAL A 177 16.36 101.69 20.08
CA VAL A 177 17.50 101.28 20.92
C VAL A 177 18.70 102.23 20.75
N LEU A 178 18.96 102.72 19.54
CA LEU A 178 20.04 103.69 19.31
C LEU A 178 19.77 105.04 20.01
N LYS A 179 18.51 105.49 20.04
CA LYS A 179 18.13 106.71 20.78
C LYS A 179 18.31 106.53 22.28
N GLU A 180 17.85 105.41 22.83
CA GLU A 180 18.01 105.08 24.27
C GLU A 180 19.48 104.98 24.68
N ARG A 181 20.33 104.39 23.83
CA ARG A 181 21.79 104.35 24.05
C ARG A 181 22.36 105.75 24.19
N ASP A 182 22.00 106.67 23.30
CA ASP A 182 22.50 108.04 23.31
C ASP A 182 22.05 108.80 24.56
N GLU A 183 20.84 108.53 25.05
CA GLU A 183 20.33 109.08 26.32
C GLU A 183 21.07 108.52 27.53
N MET A 184 21.30 107.20 27.59
CA MET A 184 22.10 106.57 28.65
C MET A 184 23.53 107.11 28.68
N GLN A 185 24.14 107.37 27.53
CA GLN A 185 25.49 107.90 27.45
C GLN A 185 25.59 109.32 28.03
N LYS A 186 24.54 110.14 27.87
CA LYS A 186 24.43 111.45 28.55
C LYS A 186 24.28 111.30 30.07
N LEU A 187 23.54 110.30 30.53
CA LEU A 187 23.38 110.00 31.96
C LEU A 187 24.71 109.58 32.61
N LEU A 188 25.47 108.72 31.94
CA LEU A 188 26.80 108.27 32.38
C LEU A 188 27.80 109.42 32.52
N GLN A 189 27.75 110.42 31.63
CA GLN A 189 28.60 111.62 31.77
C GLN A 189 28.27 112.43 33.03
N LYS A 190 26.99 112.55 33.40
CA LYS A 190 26.59 113.19 34.66
C LYS A 190 27.07 112.39 35.88
N TYR A 191 26.90 111.07 35.84
CA TYR A 191 27.30 110.19 36.94
C TYR A 191 28.80 110.23 37.21
N LYS A 192 29.63 110.30 36.14
CA LYS A 192 31.09 110.44 36.30
C LYS A 192 31.49 111.73 37.01
N ALA A 193 30.85 112.85 36.66
CA ALA A 193 31.12 114.14 37.30
C ALA A 193 30.74 114.13 38.80
N GLU A 194 29.61 113.51 39.15
CA GLU A 194 29.18 113.36 40.55
C GLU A 194 30.12 112.41 41.34
N HIS A 195 30.52 111.29 40.74
CA HIS A 195 31.42 110.32 41.38
C HIS A 195 32.84 110.88 41.61
N GLU A 196 33.37 111.73 40.73
CA GLU A 196 34.67 112.39 40.95
C GLU A 196 34.63 113.32 42.18
N ALA A 197 33.49 113.98 42.44
CA ALA A 197 33.30 114.79 43.65
C ALA A 197 33.22 113.93 44.92
N GLU A 198 32.57 112.76 44.87
CA GLU A 198 32.47 111.85 46.01
C GLU A 198 33.82 111.20 46.39
N LEU A 199 34.66 110.85 45.40
CA LEU A 199 35.97 110.25 45.66
C LEU A 199 36.89 111.16 46.47
N MET A 200 36.87 112.47 46.18
CA MET A 200 37.62 113.49 46.92
C MET A 200 37.23 113.51 48.41
N GLU A 201 35.94 113.29 48.72
CA GLU A 201 35.46 113.27 50.11
C GLU A 201 35.78 111.95 50.84
N ILE A 202 35.81 110.82 50.11
CA ILE A 202 36.14 109.50 50.65
C ILE A 202 37.64 109.40 50.99
N GLU A 203 38.54 109.95 50.18
CA GLU A 203 39.99 109.95 50.47
C GLU A 203 40.30 110.62 51.81
N ARG A 204 39.61 111.72 52.12
CA ARG A 204 39.71 112.43 53.40
C ARG A 204 39.31 111.57 54.62
N ARG A 205 38.36 110.64 54.45
CA ARG A 205 37.90 109.72 55.51
C ARG A 205 38.84 108.53 55.71
N LYS A 206 39.49 108.04 54.64
CA LYS A 206 40.37 106.86 54.69
C LYS A 206 41.66 107.08 55.46
N GLU A 207 42.22 108.29 55.46
CA GLU A 207 43.43 108.58 56.25
C GLU A 207 43.21 108.49 57.77
N ASN A 208 41.99 108.76 58.24
CA ASN A 208 41.67 108.69 59.67
C ASN A 208 41.48 107.25 60.15
N ALA A 209 40.77 106.40 59.40
CA ALA A 209 40.50 105.00 59.77
C ALA A 209 41.76 104.10 59.75
N LYS A 210 42.78 104.45 58.96
CA LYS A 210 44.00 103.65 58.84
C LYS A 210 44.85 103.66 60.13
N LYS A 211 44.71 104.67 60.98
CA LYS A 211 45.39 104.76 62.27
C LYS A 211 44.79 103.84 63.34
N GLU A 212 43.50 103.50 63.23
CA GLU A 212 42.76 102.71 64.23
C GLU A 212 42.89 101.19 64.01
N MET A 213 43.06 100.73 62.76
CA MET A 213 43.11 99.30 62.40
C MET A 213 44.43 98.60 62.79
N ASP A 214 45.54 99.33 62.87
CA ASP A 214 46.86 98.74 63.15
C ASP A 214 47.02 98.30 64.61
N GLU A 215 46.24 98.84 65.55
CA GLU A 215 46.26 98.44 66.96
C GLU A 215 45.51 97.10 67.21
N PHE A 216 44.45 96.81 66.45
CA PHE A 216 43.59 95.64 66.64
C PHE A 216 44.25 94.31 66.20
N LYS A 217 45.07 94.34 65.15
CA LYS A 217 45.70 93.11 64.58
C LYS A 217 46.75 92.46 65.47
N ARG A 218 47.33 93.18 66.44
CA ARG A 218 48.34 92.62 67.36
C ARG A 218 47.72 91.67 68.40
N LEU A 219 46.45 91.85 68.77
CA LEU A 219 45.78 91.06 69.81
C LEU A 219 45.17 89.73 69.30
N GLN A 220 44.86 89.61 68.00
CA GLN A 220 44.15 88.44 67.45
C GLN A 220 45.05 87.22 67.18
N ASN A 221 46.36 87.40 67.00
CA ASN A 221 47.28 86.32 66.63
C ASN A 221 47.73 85.44 67.83
N ALA A 222 47.57 85.91 69.07
CA ALA A 222 47.91 85.13 70.27
C ALA A 222 46.91 83.99 70.56
N LEU A 223 45.64 84.11 70.14
CA LEU A 223 44.56 83.17 70.48
C LEU A 223 44.46 81.95 69.55
N LYS A 224 45.14 81.96 68.39
CA LYS A 224 45.03 80.89 67.37
C LYS A 224 46.01 79.73 67.55
N LEU A 225 47.06 79.89 68.36
CA LEU A 225 48.07 78.85 68.61
C LEU A 225 47.64 77.80 69.65
N GLU A 226 46.62 78.08 70.48
CA GLU A 226 46.18 77.21 71.57
C GLU A 226 45.16 76.12 71.13
N ASN A 227 44.46 76.33 70.00
CA ASN A 227 43.35 75.47 69.55
C ASN A 227 43.73 74.34 68.56
N MET A 228 45.00 74.27 68.12
CA MET A 228 45.47 73.24 67.18
C MET A 228 46.08 71.99 67.84
N ALA A 229 46.18 71.96 69.19
CA ALA A 229 46.80 70.85 69.93
C ALA A 229 45.83 69.72 70.36
N GLN A 230 44.51 69.84 70.14
CA GLN A 230 43.50 68.94 70.73
C GLN A 230 42.75 68.02 69.74
N LYS A 231 43.14 67.92 68.46
CA LYS A 231 42.34 67.18 67.45
C LYS A 231 43.10 66.12 66.62
N MET A 232 44.21 65.61 67.12
CA MET A 232 45.11 64.69 66.39
C MET A 232 45.24 63.26 66.97
N ASP A 233 44.29 62.79 67.80
CA ASP A 233 44.41 61.46 68.48
C ASP A 233 43.23 60.47 68.28
N GLU A 234 42.24 60.75 67.41
CA GLU A 234 41.05 59.88 67.24
C GLU A 234 40.92 59.21 65.85
N VAL A 235 41.81 59.48 64.90
CA VAL A 235 41.69 59.00 63.50
C VAL A 235 42.47 57.70 63.23
N GLU A 236 43.37 57.27 64.13
CA GLU A 236 44.19 56.05 63.91
C GLU A 236 43.54 54.71 64.32
N ARG A 237 42.38 54.70 65.00
CA ARG A 237 41.80 53.44 65.53
C ARG A 237 40.79 52.73 64.61
N PHE A 238 40.37 53.34 63.50
CA PHE A 238 39.32 52.78 62.63
C PHE A 238 39.84 52.03 61.38
N GLN A 239 41.15 52.07 61.10
CA GLN A 239 41.75 51.47 59.91
C GLN A 239 42.28 50.03 60.10
N ALA A 240 42.18 49.46 61.31
CA ALA A 240 42.68 48.12 61.63
C ALA A 240 41.62 46.99 61.54
N MET A 241 40.32 47.29 61.37
CA MET A 241 39.23 46.28 61.47
C MET A 241 38.60 45.87 60.12
N MET A 242 39.21 46.22 58.98
CA MET A 242 38.69 45.90 57.64
C MET A 242 39.63 45.05 56.77
N LYS A 243 40.77 44.59 57.31
CA LYS A 243 41.73 43.73 56.59
C LYS A 243 41.64 42.23 56.91
N GLU A 244 40.81 41.82 57.88
CA GLU A 244 40.82 40.44 58.40
C GLU A 244 39.67 39.54 57.88
N ARG A 245 38.82 40.03 56.97
CA ARG A 245 37.63 39.30 56.49
C ARG A 245 37.62 38.94 55.00
N GLU A 246 38.61 39.40 54.23
CA GLU A 246 38.74 39.09 52.79
C GLU A 246 39.83 38.03 52.46
N GLU A 247 40.69 37.67 53.42
CA GLU A 247 41.73 36.64 53.23
C GLU A 247 41.22 35.19 53.43
N LYS A 248 39.96 35.00 53.88
CA LYS A 248 39.44 33.67 54.25
C LYS A 248 38.76 32.86 53.14
N ASN A 249 38.70 33.33 51.90
CA ASN A 249 37.82 32.68 50.90
C ASN A 249 38.34 32.48 49.47
N LEU A 250 39.62 32.74 49.15
CA LEU A 250 40.03 32.68 47.73
C LEU A 250 41.33 31.94 47.38
N GLN A 251 42.02 31.25 48.30
CA GLN A 251 43.29 30.58 47.93
C GLN A 251 43.43 29.08 48.25
N THR A 252 42.51 28.43 48.96
CA THR A 252 42.72 27.03 49.41
C THR A 252 41.89 25.97 48.69
N LYS A 253 41.22 26.33 47.59
CA LYS A 253 40.39 25.41 46.77
C LYS A 253 40.98 25.02 45.41
N LEU A 254 42.10 25.57 44.97
CA LEU A 254 42.58 25.37 43.58
C LEU A 254 43.98 24.77 43.43
N GLU A 255 44.51 24.13 44.49
CA GLU A 255 45.68 23.26 44.38
C GLU A 255 45.39 21.88 44.98
N ARG A 256 44.30 21.27 44.51
CA ARG A 256 44.15 19.79 44.47
C ARG A 256 45.35 19.12 43.80
N GLU A 257 46.09 19.85 42.98
CA GLU A 257 46.71 19.31 41.79
C GLU A 257 47.88 18.33 41.95
N ALA A 258 48.85 18.71 42.81
CA ALA A 258 50.26 18.52 42.44
C ALA A 258 51.16 17.78 43.46
N GLU A 259 50.70 17.51 44.69
CA GLU A 259 51.50 16.77 45.69
C GLU A 259 51.20 15.26 45.77
N THR A 260 50.24 14.78 44.98
CA THR A 260 49.97 13.35 44.70
C THR A 260 51.07 12.67 43.89
N GLN A 261 52.05 13.42 43.39
CA GLN A 261 53.12 12.89 42.53
C GLN A 261 54.46 12.67 43.24
N ARG A 262 54.64 13.11 44.50
CA ARG A 262 55.90 12.90 45.26
C ARG A 262 55.85 11.79 46.33
N ARG A 263 54.69 11.15 46.53
CA ARG A 263 54.57 9.91 47.34
C ARG A 263 54.76 8.61 46.53
N ALA A 264 54.83 8.70 45.20
CA ALA A 264 55.08 7.55 44.31
C ALA A 264 56.57 7.15 44.25
N GLU A 265 57.48 8.12 44.31
CA GLU A 265 58.92 7.88 44.06
C GLU A 265 59.69 7.29 45.26
N LEU A 266 59.06 7.23 46.45
CA LEU A 266 59.61 6.55 47.64
C LEU A 266 59.10 5.10 47.80
N SER A 267 58.12 4.66 47.00
CA SER A 267 57.62 3.28 46.96
C SER A 267 58.42 2.38 45.99
N ASP A 268 59.10 2.97 45.00
CA ASP A 268 59.85 2.24 43.97
C ASP A 268 61.26 1.81 44.41
N ARG A 269 61.85 2.46 45.42
CA ARG A 269 63.22 2.14 45.88
C ARG A 269 63.29 0.96 46.85
N ILE A 270 62.17 0.54 47.43
CA ILE A 270 62.08 -0.62 48.36
C ILE A 270 61.81 -1.93 47.59
N GLY A 271 61.12 -1.89 46.45
CA GLY A 271 60.83 -3.08 45.62
C GLY A 271 62.04 -3.67 44.89
N GLN A 272 63.04 -2.85 44.57
CA GLN A 272 64.21 -3.28 43.80
C GLN A 272 65.25 -4.06 44.63
N GLN A 273 65.27 -3.91 45.96
CA GLN A 273 66.16 -4.67 46.84
C GLN A 273 65.58 -6.03 47.30
N LEU A 274 64.25 -6.20 47.25
CA LEU A 274 63.58 -7.47 47.57
C LEU A 274 63.66 -8.51 46.43
N TYR A 275 63.66 -8.07 45.16
CA TYR A 275 63.70 -8.95 43.99
C TYR A 275 65.03 -9.71 43.80
N TYR A 276 66.16 -9.09 44.17
CA TYR A 276 67.49 -9.67 43.96
C TYR A 276 67.76 -10.87 44.89
N VAL A 277 67.30 -10.82 46.16
CA VAL A 277 67.50 -11.88 47.15
C VAL A 277 66.60 -13.11 46.90
N GLU A 278 65.42 -12.91 46.31
CA GLU A 278 64.44 -13.98 46.06
C GLU A 278 64.73 -14.80 44.78
N SER A 279 65.41 -14.21 43.80
CA SER A 279 65.77 -14.89 42.55
C SER A 279 66.92 -15.91 42.70
N GLU A 280 67.86 -15.67 43.61
CA GLU A 280 69.01 -16.56 43.87
C GLU A 280 68.62 -17.80 44.72
N LYS A 281 67.60 -17.69 45.58
CA LYS A 281 67.04 -18.86 46.31
C LYS A 281 66.32 -19.83 45.38
N ARG A 282 65.52 -19.34 44.42
CA ARG A 282 64.75 -20.19 43.48
C ARG A 282 65.64 -21.01 42.54
N LYS A 283 66.82 -20.50 42.16
CA LYS A 283 67.75 -21.25 41.30
C LYS A 283 68.40 -22.45 42.01
N ARG A 284 68.59 -22.38 43.33
CA ARG A 284 69.22 -23.46 44.11
C ARG A 284 68.25 -24.60 44.45
N GLU A 285 66.97 -24.29 44.62
CA GLU A 285 65.91 -25.28 44.92
C GLU A 285 65.50 -26.09 43.69
N ASN A 286 65.47 -25.49 42.50
CA ASN A 286 65.11 -26.22 41.27
C ASN A 286 66.15 -27.29 40.89
N LEU A 287 67.45 -27.05 41.12
CA LEU A 287 68.51 -28.00 40.80
C LEU A 287 68.46 -29.29 41.66
N LEU A 288 67.96 -29.20 42.90
CA LEU A 288 67.84 -30.34 43.82
C LEU A 288 66.62 -31.22 43.51
N LEU A 289 65.56 -30.63 42.95
CA LEU A 289 64.33 -31.35 42.57
C LEU A 289 64.51 -32.19 41.30
N ASP A 290 65.26 -31.71 40.31
CA ASP A 290 65.47 -32.43 39.04
C ASP A 290 66.29 -33.71 39.22
N LEU A 291 67.33 -33.69 40.07
CA LEU A 291 68.16 -34.88 40.36
C LEU A 291 67.37 -36.02 41.02
N LEU A 292 66.41 -35.71 41.89
CA LEU A 292 65.64 -36.72 42.63
C LEU A 292 64.56 -37.40 41.75
N VAL A 293 64.09 -36.71 40.70
CA VAL A 293 63.15 -37.26 39.72
C VAL A 293 63.84 -38.26 38.78
N GLU A 294 65.06 -37.96 38.33
CA GLU A 294 65.83 -38.83 37.45
C GLU A 294 66.23 -40.17 38.13
N GLU A 295 66.62 -40.15 39.41
CA GLU A 295 66.90 -41.39 40.16
C GLU A 295 65.66 -42.28 40.35
N ARG A 296 64.45 -41.69 40.42
CA ARG A 296 63.20 -42.46 40.54
C ARG A 296 62.79 -43.10 39.21
N ASN A 297 62.92 -42.36 38.11
CA ASN A 297 62.55 -42.83 36.77
C ASN A 297 63.43 -44.01 36.32
N THR A 298 64.74 -43.93 36.56
CA THR A 298 65.69 -45.01 36.20
C THR A 298 65.41 -46.32 36.94
N ASN A 299 64.95 -46.26 38.20
CA ASN A 299 64.59 -47.44 38.97
C ASN A 299 63.25 -48.08 38.52
N GLU A 300 62.28 -47.28 38.09
CA GLU A 300 60.99 -47.78 37.57
C GLU A 300 61.15 -48.45 36.20
N ASP A 301 62.01 -47.91 35.33
CA ASP A 301 62.30 -48.49 34.02
C ASP A 301 62.92 -49.89 34.09
N ILE A 302 63.82 -50.12 35.07
CA ILE A 302 64.45 -51.43 35.25
C ILE A 302 63.41 -52.49 35.68
N ARG A 303 62.50 -52.14 36.60
CA ARG A 303 61.43 -53.06 37.03
C ARG A 303 60.40 -53.33 35.92
N TYR A 304 60.11 -52.32 35.11
CA TYR A 304 59.21 -52.47 33.98
C TYR A 304 59.72 -53.48 32.94
N LYS A 305 61.02 -53.42 32.62
CA LYS A 305 61.66 -54.34 31.66
C LYS A 305 61.61 -55.81 32.11
N GLN A 306 61.87 -56.08 33.39
CA GLN A 306 61.86 -57.46 33.92
C GLN A 306 60.47 -58.10 33.91
N ASN A 307 59.41 -57.33 34.18
CA ASN A 307 58.03 -57.84 34.13
C ASN A 307 57.56 -58.13 32.70
N LEU A 308 58.01 -57.34 31.72
CA LEU A 308 57.71 -57.59 30.31
C LEU A 308 58.31 -58.92 29.82
N GLU A 309 59.53 -59.23 30.24
CA GLU A 309 60.26 -60.43 29.79
C GLU A 309 59.62 -61.73 30.32
N LYS A 310 59.17 -61.75 31.58
CA LYS A 310 58.42 -62.90 32.12
C LYS A 310 57.08 -63.11 31.41
N GLN A 311 56.32 -62.03 31.20
CA GLN A 311 55.05 -62.12 30.47
C GLN A 311 55.23 -62.62 29.03
N TRP A 312 56.37 -62.34 28.40
CA TRP A 312 56.66 -62.84 27.06
C TRP A 312 56.84 -64.36 27.02
N ASN A 313 57.61 -64.91 27.97
CA ASN A 313 57.93 -66.34 27.98
C ASN A 313 56.71 -67.23 28.28
N ASP A 314 55.87 -66.84 29.23
CA ASP A 314 54.63 -67.57 29.55
C ASP A 314 53.66 -67.56 28.35
N ARG A 315 53.59 -66.44 27.63
CA ARG A 315 52.82 -66.34 26.38
C ARG A 315 53.33 -67.26 25.29
N LEU A 316 54.64 -67.48 25.20
CA LEU A 316 55.24 -68.31 24.16
C LEU A 316 54.99 -69.81 24.40
N GLN A 317 55.09 -70.27 25.65
CA GLN A 317 54.81 -71.68 25.97
C GLN A 317 53.34 -72.04 25.75
N MET A 318 52.42 -71.20 26.22
CA MET A 318 50.99 -71.41 25.99
C MET A 318 50.68 -71.47 24.49
N ARG A 319 51.34 -70.65 23.65
CA ARG A 319 51.16 -70.73 22.19
C ARG A 319 51.46 -72.11 21.62
N ARG A 320 52.57 -72.74 22.01
CA ARG A 320 53.01 -74.01 21.41
C ARG A 320 52.08 -75.18 21.72
N GLU A 321 51.59 -75.28 22.95
CA GLU A 321 50.65 -76.35 23.31
C GLU A 321 49.28 -76.14 22.65
N PHE A 322 48.85 -74.87 22.54
CA PHE A 322 47.68 -74.55 21.74
C PHE A 322 47.85 -74.86 20.24
N GLU A 323 49.06 -74.86 19.68
CA GLU A 323 49.29 -75.23 18.28
C GLU A 323 49.17 -76.74 18.05
N ARG A 324 49.65 -77.57 18.99
CA ARG A 324 49.57 -79.03 18.88
C ARG A 324 48.15 -79.56 18.99
N TYR A 325 47.41 -79.10 19.99
CA TYR A 325 45.99 -79.45 20.13
C TYR A 325 45.16 -79.01 18.92
N ARG A 326 45.52 -77.88 18.30
CA ARG A 326 44.90 -77.44 17.04
C ARG A 326 45.14 -78.46 15.93
N ALA A 327 46.38 -78.87 15.67
CA ALA A 327 46.70 -79.76 14.55
C ALA A 327 45.96 -81.12 14.59
N GLU A 328 45.85 -81.76 15.75
CA GLU A 328 45.13 -83.05 15.86
C GLU A 328 43.62 -82.90 15.71
N ARG A 329 43.06 -81.85 16.29
CA ARG A 329 41.66 -81.48 16.08
C ARG A 329 41.41 -81.23 14.60
N ASP A 330 42.34 -80.60 13.89
CA ASP A 330 42.21 -80.28 12.47
C ASP A 330 42.23 -81.54 11.59
N ARG A 331 43.03 -82.57 11.93
CA ARG A 331 43.04 -83.82 11.14
C ARG A 331 41.74 -84.62 11.28
N ARG A 332 41.21 -84.78 12.50
CA ARG A 332 39.95 -85.53 12.70
C ARG A 332 38.77 -84.82 12.07
N LYS A 333 38.80 -83.48 12.11
CA LYS A 333 37.85 -82.67 11.34
C LYS A 333 37.95 -82.98 9.86
N LEU A 334 39.15 -83.00 9.27
CA LEU A 334 39.32 -83.22 7.83
C LEU A 334 38.71 -84.55 7.33
N GLU A 335 38.87 -85.64 8.07
CA GLU A 335 38.32 -86.95 7.67
C GLU A 335 36.79 -87.04 7.83
N GLN A 336 36.25 -86.39 8.86
CA GLN A 336 34.80 -86.26 9.03
C GLN A 336 34.24 -85.37 7.93
N GLU A 337 34.89 -84.24 7.66
CA GLU A 337 34.56 -83.31 6.58
C GLU A 337 34.52 -84.03 5.23
N GLN A 338 35.50 -84.88 4.88
CA GLN A 338 35.50 -85.57 3.59
C GLN A 338 34.35 -86.59 3.39
N ASN A 339 33.98 -87.33 4.43
CA ASN A 339 32.90 -88.31 4.35
C ASN A 339 31.53 -87.64 4.37
N GLU A 340 31.39 -86.61 5.23
CA GLU A 340 30.22 -85.73 5.23
C GLU A 340 30.08 -85.06 3.86
N ASP A 341 31.17 -84.57 3.27
CA ASP A 341 31.21 -83.99 1.92
C ASP A 341 30.78 -85.01 0.86
N ALA A 342 31.23 -86.26 0.90
CA ALA A 342 30.86 -87.25 -0.11
C ALA A 342 29.36 -87.61 -0.08
N ILE A 343 28.80 -87.80 1.11
CA ILE A 343 27.37 -88.07 1.30
C ILE A 343 26.56 -86.82 0.94
N PHE A 344 27.01 -85.65 1.42
CA PHE A 344 26.42 -84.36 1.10
C PHE A 344 26.41 -84.12 -0.41
N LEU A 345 27.51 -84.39 -1.12
CA LEU A 345 27.60 -84.22 -2.58
C LEU A 345 26.67 -85.19 -3.32
N ALA A 346 26.52 -86.43 -2.86
CA ALA A 346 25.61 -87.41 -3.48
C ALA A 346 24.14 -87.04 -3.28
N ASP A 347 23.76 -86.65 -2.06
CA ASP A 347 22.43 -86.17 -1.75
C ASP A 347 22.16 -84.84 -2.45
N MET A 348 23.14 -83.95 -2.51
CA MET A 348 23.06 -82.71 -3.27
C MET A 348 22.86 -82.99 -4.76
N ARG A 349 23.54 -83.97 -5.36
CA ARG A 349 23.32 -84.35 -6.77
C ARG A 349 21.91 -84.89 -7.01
N LYS A 350 21.37 -85.71 -6.11
CA LYS A 350 19.98 -86.20 -6.22
C LYS A 350 18.98 -85.06 -6.06
N GLN A 351 19.18 -84.19 -5.06
CA GLN A 351 18.37 -83.01 -4.86
C GLN A 351 18.45 -82.07 -6.05
N LEU A 352 19.62 -81.90 -6.67
CA LEU A 352 19.79 -81.12 -7.89
C LEU A 352 19.04 -81.74 -9.06
N ALA A 353 19.08 -83.06 -9.25
CA ALA A 353 18.32 -83.72 -10.32
C ALA A 353 16.79 -83.65 -10.12
N GLU A 354 16.33 -83.81 -8.88
CA GLU A 354 14.91 -83.62 -8.53
C GLU A 354 14.48 -82.17 -8.71
N ARG A 355 15.33 -81.22 -8.29
CA ARG A 355 15.13 -79.78 -8.52
C ARG A 355 15.10 -79.48 -10.00
N ASP A 356 16.04 -79.95 -10.81
CA ASP A 356 16.07 -79.73 -12.26
C ASP A 356 14.81 -80.25 -12.95
N LYS A 357 14.29 -81.41 -12.53
CA LYS A 357 13.03 -81.95 -13.04
C LYS A 357 11.82 -81.10 -12.62
N LEU A 358 11.80 -80.67 -11.36
CA LEU A 358 10.78 -79.75 -10.86
C LEU A 358 10.86 -78.40 -11.57
N ASP A 359 12.06 -77.91 -11.85
CA ASP A 359 12.34 -76.64 -12.52
C ASP A 359 11.90 -76.71 -13.99
N GLN A 360 12.15 -77.81 -14.69
CA GLN A 360 11.64 -78.02 -16.06
C GLN A 360 10.11 -78.00 -16.11
N LEU A 361 9.43 -78.72 -15.20
CA LEU A 361 7.97 -78.73 -15.13
C LEU A 361 7.42 -77.37 -14.68
N ALA A 362 8.10 -76.70 -13.74
CA ALA A 362 7.77 -75.35 -13.31
C ALA A 362 7.93 -74.35 -14.45
N ASP A 363 8.98 -74.48 -15.27
CA ASP A 363 9.25 -73.66 -16.45
C ASP A 363 8.24 -73.89 -17.56
N GLU A 364 7.83 -75.13 -17.83
CA GLU A 364 6.74 -75.43 -18.77
C GLU A 364 5.41 -74.85 -18.30
N LYS A 365 5.07 -75.06 -17.02
CA LYS A 365 3.88 -74.47 -16.41
C LYS A 365 3.94 -72.94 -16.42
N ARG A 366 5.11 -72.36 -16.19
CA ARG A 366 5.36 -70.91 -16.28
C ARG A 366 5.19 -70.42 -17.71
N ARG A 367 5.76 -71.10 -18.70
CA ARG A 367 5.60 -70.78 -20.14
C ARG A 367 4.15 -70.86 -20.57
N GLN A 368 3.39 -71.87 -20.12
CA GLN A 368 1.97 -71.97 -20.41
C GLN A 368 1.19 -70.84 -19.75
N LYS A 369 1.41 -70.56 -18.46
CA LYS A 369 0.78 -69.44 -17.75
C LYS A 369 1.09 -68.10 -18.40
N ILE A 370 2.34 -67.87 -18.83
CA ILE A 370 2.73 -66.64 -19.55
C ILE A 370 1.99 -66.53 -20.88
N ARG A 371 1.81 -67.63 -21.63
CA ARG A 371 1.04 -67.63 -22.88
C ARG A 371 -0.45 -67.38 -22.65
N GLU A 372 -1.04 -67.99 -21.63
CA GLU A 372 -2.45 -67.77 -21.26
C GLU A 372 -2.67 -66.34 -20.75
N HIS A 373 -1.81 -65.85 -19.87
CA HIS A 373 -1.81 -64.48 -19.40
C HIS A 373 -1.55 -63.49 -20.56
N GLY A 374 -0.67 -63.83 -21.49
CA GLY A 374 -0.40 -63.05 -22.70
C GLY A 374 -1.63 -62.94 -23.59
N ARG A 375 -2.35 -64.05 -23.82
CA ARG A 375 -3.64 -64.06 -24.54
C ARG A 375 -4.70 -63.23 -23.83
N ALA A 376 -4.86 -63.41 -22.52
CA ALA A 376 -5.78 -62.63 -21.71
C ALA A 376 -5.45 -61.12 -21.75
N ILE A 377 -4.16 -60.75 -21.69
CA ILE A 377 -3.73 -59.35 -21.86
C ILE A 377 -4.07 -58.84 -23.26
N GLN A 378 -3.82 -59.61 -24.32
CA GLN A 378 -4.13 -59.21 -25.68
C GLN A 378 -5.63 -58.97 -25.86
N GLU A 379 -6.49 -59.87 -25.37
CA GLU A 379 -7.94 -59.70 -25.37
C GLU A 379 -8.36 -58.44 -24.60
N MET A 380 -7.76 -58.19 -23.43
CA MET A 380 -8.01 -56.97 -22.65
C MET A 380 -7.54 -55.70 -23.38
N ILE A 381 -6.41 -55.76 -24.08
CA ILE A 381 -5.89 -54.65 -24.90
C ILE A 381 -6.83 -54.39 -26.07
N GLU A 382 -7.29 -55.42 -26.76
CA GLU A 382 -8.23 -55.31 -27.88
C GLU A 382 -9.58 -54.77 -27.43
N LEU A 383 -10.12 -55.26 -26.32
CA LEU A 383 -11.35 -54.74 -25.72
C LEU A 383 -11.20 -53.26 -25.38
N ARG A 384 -10.09 -52.87 -24.73
CA ARG A 384 -9.78 -51.46 -24.44
C ARG A 384 -9.54 -50.62 -25.69
N ARG A 385 -9.03 -51.20 -26.79
CA ARG A 385 -8.89 -50.48 -28.08
C ARG A 385 -10.26 -50.23 -28.71
N ARG A 386 -11.15 -51.23 -28.67
CA ARG A 386 -12.54 -51.09 -29.15
C ARG A 386 -13.30 -50.05 -28.33
N GLN A 387 -13.22 -50.13 -26.99
CA GLN A 387 -13.82 -49.13 -26.10
C GLN A 387 -13.30 -47.74 -26.42
N ARG A 388 -11.98 -47.53 -26.44
CA ARG A 388 -11.40 -46.22 -26.82
C ARG A 388 -11.83 -45.74 -28.20
N ALA A 389 -12.02 -46.62 -29.17
CA ALA A 389 -12.50 -46.23 -30.49
C ALA A 389 -13.98 -45.80 -30.47
N VAL A 390 -14.81 -46.46 -29.66
CA VAL A 390 -16.21 -46.06 -29.42
C VAL A 390 -16.25 -44.73 -28.67
N ASP A 391 -15.53 -44.62 -27.55
CA ASP A 391 -15.44 -43.41 -26.74
C ASP A 391 -14.95 -42.23 -27.60
N ALA A 392 -13.89 -42.43 -28.39
CA ALA A 392 -13.39 -41.38 -29.30
C ALA A 392 -14.42 -41.00 -30.38
N ALA A 393 -15.19 -41.94 -30.90
CA ALA A 393 -16.24 -41.65 -31.87
C ALA A 393 -17.42 -40.89 -31.24
N GLU A 394 -17.78 -41.21 -30.00
CA GLU A 394 -18.76 -40.47 -29.20
C GLU A 394 -18.27 -39.07 -28.87
N ASP A 395 -17.01 -38.93 -28.46
CA ASP A 395 -16.36 -37.65 -28.19
C ASP A 395 -16.34 -36.75 -29.43
N ILE A 396 -16.02 -37.31 -30.61
CA ILE A 396 -16.06 -36.56 -31.87
C ILE A 396 -17.48 -36.07 -32.17
N LYS A 397 -18.49 -36.95 -32.08
CA LYS A 397 -19.90 -36.57 -32.30
C LYS A 397 -20.37 -35.52 -31.31
N TRP A 398 -19.99 -35.67 -30.04
CA TRP A 398 -20.30 -34.71 -28.98
C TRP A 398 -19.64 -33.36 -29.25
N HIS A 399 -18.37 -33.37 -29.70
CA HIS A 399 -17.65 -32.16 -30.06
C HIS A 399 -18.28 -31.47 -31.28
N GLU A 400 -18.65 -32.21 -32.32
CA GLU A 400 -19.38 -31.66 -33.48
C GLU A 400 -20.74 -31.07 -33.07
N TYR A 401 -21.48 -31.75 -32.20
CA TYR A 401 -22.72 -31.24 -31.65
C TYR A 401 -22.49 -29.92 -30.90
N LEU A 402 -21.50 -29.88 -30.00
CA LEU A 402 -21.16 -28.69 -29.23
C LEU A 402 -20.74 -27.53 -30.13
N LEU A 403 -19.89 -27.78 -31.13
CA LEU A 403 -19.51 -26.78 -32.15
C LEU A 403 -20.73 -26.27 -32.93
N SER A 404 -21.69 -27.14 -33.23
CA SER A 404 -22.91 -26.75 -33.94
C SER A 404 -23.80 -25.86 -33.06
N GLU A 405 -23.92 -26.17 -31.77
CA GLU A 405 -24.66 -25.37 -30.80
C GLU A 405 -23.97 -24.03 -30.55
N GLU A 406 -22.64 -24.00 -30.39
CA GLU A 406 -21.86 -22.76 -30.31
C GLU A 406 -22.06 -21.89 -31.55
N ARG A 407 -22.04 -22.46 -32.76
CA ARG A 407 -22.33 -21.71 -34.00
C ARG A 407 -23.74 -21.14 -34.00
N LYS A 408 -24.75 -21.88 -33.52
CA LYS A 408 -26.13 -21.37 -33.39
C LYS A 408 -26.19 -20.24 -32.37
N GLN A 409 -25.53 -20.39 -31.23
CA GLN A 409 -25.45 -19.35 -30.19
C GLN A 409 -24.79 -18.08 -30.72
N LEU A 410 -23.64 -18.21 -31.40
CA LEU A 410 -22.95 -17.08 -32.01
C LEU A 410 -23.83 -16.38 -33.05
N LYS A 411 -24.55 -17.13 -33.90
CA LYS A 411 -25.53 -16.55 -34.83
C LYS A 411 -26.63 -15.78 -34.11
N MET A 412 -27.24 -16.36 -33.07
CA MET A 412 -28.26 -15.67 -32.26
C MET A 412 -27.72 -14.37 -31.64
N VAL A 413 -26.48 -14.39 -31.16
CA VAL A 413 -25.81 -13.20 -30.62
C VAL A 413 -25.55 -12.17 -31.70
N GLU A 414 -25.08 -12.56 -32.88
CA GLU A 414 -24.84 -11.64 -34.00
C GLU A 414 -26.13 -11.01 -34.54
N ASP A 415 -27.20 -11.80 -34.66
CA ASP A 415 -28.52 -11.33 -35.09
C ASP A 415 -29.08 -10.30 -34.10
N GLU A 416 -28.98 -10.59 -32.79
CA GLU A 416 -29.43 -9.67 -31.76
C GLU A 416 -28.54 -8.43 -31.67
N ARG A 417 -27.22 -8.56 -31.88
CA ARG A 417 -26.28 -7.43 -32.00
C ARG A 417 -26.72 -6.49 -33.12
N LEU A 418 -27.02 -7.04 -34.29
CA LEU A 418 -27.46 -6.26 -35.45
C LEU A 418 -28.84 -5.62 -35.18
N GLN A 419 -29.74 -6.32 -34.51
CA GLN A 419 -31.05 -5.80 -34.12
C GLN A 419 -30.92 -4.61 -33.15
N MET A 420 -30.02 -4.70 -32.16
CA MET A 420 -29.73 -3.59 -31.25
C MET A 420 -29.22 -2.36 -32.00
N LEU A 421 -28.29 -2.55 -32.96
CA LEU A 421 -27.79 -1.47 -33.80
C LEU A 421 -28.88 -0.86 -34.69
N LYS A 422 -29.75 -1.68 -35.30
CA LYS A 422 -30.89 -1.22 -36.12
C LYS A 422 -31.90 -0.42 -35.30
N SER A 423 -32.12 -0.80 -34.04
CA SER A 423 -33.05 -0.10 -33.15
C SER A 423 -32.53 1.25 -32.66
N ALA A 424 -31.21 1.48 -32.71
CA ALA A 424 -30.59 2.72 -32.29
C ALA A 424 -30.71 3.81 -33.37
N PRO A 425 -31.08 5.06 -33.00
CA PRO A 425 -31.06 6.20 -33.92
C PRO A 425 -29.72 6.38 -34.62
N VAL A 426 -29.75 6.60 -35.94
CA VAL A 426 -28.57 6.78 -36.80
C VAL A 426 -27.62 7.88 -36.28
N ASP A 427 -28.18 8.95 -35.69
CA ASP A 427 -27.41 10.04 -35.11
C ASP A 427 -26.52 9.60 -33.94
N ILE A 428 -26.99 8.66 -33.11
CA ILE A 428 -26.23 8.15 -31.96
C ILE A 428 -25.11 7.25 -32.44
N LEU A 429 -25.34 6.47 -33.50
CA LEU A 429 -24.32 5.59 -34.08
C LEU A 429 -23.08 6.34 -34.58
N ARG A 430 -23.20 7.64 -34.89
CA ARG A 430 -22.06 8.50 -35.25
C ARG A 430 -21.12 8.78 -34.09
N TYR A 431 -21.62 8.73 -32.85
CA TYR A 431 -20.85 8.98 -31.61
C TYR A 431 -20.30 7.68 -31.00
N LEU A 432 -20.45 6.55 -31.69
CA LEU A 432 -19.90 5.27 -31.25
C LEU A 432 -18.37 5.22 -31.50
N PRO A 433 -17.58 4.59 -30.61
CA PRO A 433 -16.14 4.45 -30.82
C PRO A 433 -15.78 3.69 -32.11
N SER A 434 -14.64 4.02 -32.70
CA SER A 434 -14.09 3.30 -33.85
C SER A 434 -13.83 1.84 -33.49
N GLY A 435 -14.31 0.90 -34.30
CA GLY A 435 -14.14 -0.55 -34.10
C GLY A 435 -15.37 -1.28 -33.56
N VAL A 436 -16.40 -0.56 -33.08
CA VAL A 436 -17.65 -1.19 -32.63
C VAL A 436 -18.52 -1.63 -33.82
N LEU A 437 -18.53 -0.84 -34.90
CA LEU A 437 -19.24 -1.15 -36.14
C LEU A 437 -18.30 -1.90 -37.10
N LYS A 438 -18.68 -3.11 -37.50
CA LYS A 438 -18.04 -3.86 -38.59
C LYS A 438 -18.37 -3.18 -39.92
N ASP A 439 -17.53 -3.39 -40.94
CA ASP A 439 -17.76 -2.84 -42.29
C ASP A 439 -19.08 -3.35 -42.90
N THR A 440 -19.46 -4.58 -42.57
CA THR A 440 -20.77 -5.16 -42.95
C THR A 440 -21.93 -4.41 -42.31
N ASP A 441 -21.80 -4.00 -41.05
CA ASP A 441 -22.87 -3.30 -40.32
C ASP A 441 -23.12 -1.92 -40.92
N ARG A 442 -22.04 -1.21 -41.29
CA ARG A 442 -22.12 0.14 -41.89
C ARG A 442 -22.91 0.11 -43.20
N LYS A 443 -22.71 -0.94 -44.02
CA LYS A 443 -23.47 -1.17 -45.26
C LYS A 443 -24.95 -1.44 -44.97
N ILE A 444 -25.25 -2.30 -43.99
CA ILE A 444 -26.63 -2.66 -43.62
C ILE A 444 -27.39 -1.46 -43.03
N LEU A 445 -26.70 -0.59 -42.29
CA LEU A 445 -27.29 0.56 -41.57
C LEU A 445 -27.25 1.86 -42.38
N GLY A 446 -26.73 1.86 -43.62
CA GLY A 446 -26.66 3.05 -44.48
C GLY A 446 -25.76 4.17 -43.92
N LEU A 447 -24.76 3.84 -43.10
CA LEU A 447 -23.85 4.81 -42.51
C LEU A 447 -22.71 5.14 -43.47
N PRO A 448 -22.24 6.41 -43.52
CA PRO A 448 -21.07 6.76 -44.31
C PRO A 448 -19.85 5.97 -43.81
N ASN A 449 -19.10 5.40 -44.75
CA ASN A 449 -17.81 4.79 -44.42
C ASN A 449 -16.94 5.87 -43.81
N GLN A 450 -16.63 5.73 -42.51
CA GLN A 450 -15.57 6.53 -41.92
C GLN A 450 -14.29 6.01 -42.57
N GLY A 451 -13.84 6.72 -43.61
CA GLY A 451 -12.53 6.49 -44.18
C GLY A 451 -11.52 6.47 -43.04
N LYS A 452 -10.66 5.46 -43.04
CA LYS A 452 -9.53 5.35 -42.12
C LYS A 452 -8.83 6.70 -42.10
N LYS A 453 -9.05 7.50 -41.05
CA LYS A 453 -8.14 8.59 -40.74
C LYS A 453 -6.88 7.88 -40.28
N ALA A 454 -5.89 7.86 -41.17
CA ALA A 454 -4.54 7.42 -40.88
C ALA A 454 -3.97 8.19 -39.69
#